data_AF-A0A7J3NPB4-F1
#
_entry.id   AF-A0A7J3NPB4-F1
#
_cell.length_a   1.000
_cell.length_b   1.000
_cell.length_c   1.000
_cell.angle_alpha   90.00
_cell.angle_beta   90.00
_cell.angle_gamma   90.00
#
_symmetry.space_group_name_H-M   'P 1'
#
loop_
_entity.id
_entity.type
_entity.pdbx_description
1 polymer ?
#
loop_
_entity_poly.entity_id
_entity_poly.type
_entity_poly.pdbx_seq_one_letter_code
_entity_poly.pdbx_strand_id
1 'polypeptide(L)'
;MVGRNVGSESGKLRQDIIDKLISLWVHPDDPLTFMQIHRGLVKKGVVKDLKNKMTTVRILRRAQKLELIKHENGSKEYYLNVVPDEFKIFAFLQKLREESKGVLPFKAGGFLWDICQLYCLGMPESALKQHPDIEFAFQILGIRIARLFTAIKSLAEEAKKREKIPDVRHGIPEEAAREILLELIPYYLGSRAGCDFDGLLLEDVQKLVPIMIKSLPEEVEPQNPTLKDEILKNVEKLQEMIKRKKTEEEEELAEEEMKDFALIIIPPEHLIDEDGQERRWIKLILEENADKSPLYIAAELLGYKKENVDNVLDIYGGKLLGKAKLTETRTCYEKMHAACLVSKIIGSFNYYDDKTKKEALKVIQELTEKVGRKSIIVLLAFGRHYWAAELEPDQFEEEFLQKFFPYHTKEEIRNWLAEGAALYNKVVEEQEKEMKKKLS
;
A
#
# COMPACT_ATOMS: atom_id res chain seq x y z
N MET A 1 19.74 -36.27 -27.76
CA MET A 1 19.38 -35.48 -28.96
C MET A 1 17.97 -34.97 -28.77
N VAL A 2 17.82 -33.73 -28.32
CA VAL A 2 16.53 -33.18 -27.89
C VAL A 2 16.14 -32.03 -28.82
N GLY A 3 15.02 -32.24 -29.48
CA GLY A 3 13.99 -31.27 -29.87
C GLY A 3 14.44 -29.90 -30.37
N ARG A 4 14.42 -29.71 -31.69
CA ARG A 4 14.18 -28.39 -32.30
C ARG A 4 12.80 -27.89 -31.86
N ASN A 5 12.76 -26.91 -30.96
CA ASN A 5 11.59 -26.05 -30.85
C ASN A 5 11.63 -25.03 -31.97
N VAL A 6 10.82 -25.32 -32.99
CA VAL A 6 10.42 -24.39 -34.04
C VAL A 6 9.49 -23.36 -33.39
N GLY A 7 9.98 -22.14 -33.26
CA GLY A 7 9.22 -21.03 -32.67
C GLY A 7 10.09 -19.83 -32.32
N SER A 8 11.15 -19.54 -33.07
CA SER A 8 11.75 -18.22 -32.98
C SER A 8 10.80 -17.23 -33.65
N GLU A 9 10.23 -16.29 -32.89
CA GLU A 9 9.64 -15.07 -33.42
C GLU A 9 10.74 -14.21 -34.08
N SER A 10 11.31 -14.71 -35.18
CA SER A 10 12.40 -14.12 -35.93
C SER A 10 11.89 -12.90 -36.69
N GLY A 11 11.72 -11.79 -35.99
CA GLY A 11 11.22 -10.54 -36.57
C GLY A 11 10.91 -9.46 -35.55
N LYS A 12 10.54 -9.82 -34.32
CA LYS A 12 10.20 -8.85 -33.27
C LYS A 12 11.46 -8.33 -32.57
N LEU A 13 11.48 -7.03 -32.30
CA LEU A 13 12.42 -6.43 -31.37
C LEU A 13 12.12 -6.99 -29.97
N ARG A 14 13.15 -7.39 -29.23
CA ARG A 14 12.97 -7.80 -27.84
C ARG A 14 12.57 -6.59 -26.99
N GLN A 15 11.75 -6.80 -25.97
CA GLN A 15 11.25 -5.73 -25.11
C GLN A 15 12.39 -4.95 -24.42
N ASP A 16 13.44 -5.63 -23.96
CA ASP A 16 14.61 -4.99 -23.35
C ASP A 16 15.31 -3.97 -24.27
N ILE A 17 15.27 -4.21 -25.58
CA ILE A 17 15.85 -3.30 -26.58
C ILE A 17 14.90 -2.14 -26.87
N ILE A 18 13.59 -2.39 -26.85
CA ILE A 18 12.56 -1.37 -27.00
C ILE A 18 12.65 -0.37 -25.85
N ASP A 19 12.67 -0.85 -24.60
CA ASP A 19 12.72 0.02 -23.41
C ASP A 19 14.01 0.87 -23.40
N LYS A 20 15.15 0.26 -23.76
CA LYS A 20 16.43 0.96 -23.87
C LYS A 20 16.49 1.96 -25.03
N LEU A 21 15.75 1.72 -26.11
CA LEU A 21 15.63 2.63 -27.24
C LEU A 21 14.72 3.82 -26.89
N ILE A 22 13.53 3.56 -26.35
CA ILE A 22 12.55 4.60 -25.97
C ILE A 22 13.13 5.52 -24.90
N SER A 23 13.84 4.97 -23.91
CA SER A 23 14.49 5.75 -22.83
C SER A 23 15.68 6.62 -23.27
N LEU A 24 15.90 6.79 -24.59
CA LEU A 24 16.82 7.80 -25.12
C LEU A 24 16.16 9.17 -25.27
N TRP A 25 14.83 9.21 -25.39
CA TRP A 25 14.05 10.45 -25.46
C TRP A 25 13.73 10.97 -24.06
N VAL A 26 13.92 12.27 -23.85
CA VAL A 26 13.55 12.96 -22.60
C VAL A 26 12.08 13.39 -22.68
N HIS A 27 11.68 13.99 -23.80
CA HIS A 27 10.29 14.20 -24.19
C HIS A 27 9.98 13.47 -25.52
N PRO A 28 8.74 12.97 -25.73
CA PRO A 28 8.37 12.31 -26.99
C PRO A 28 8.58 13.17 -28.25
N ASP A 29 8.43 14.49 -28.09
CA ASP A 29 8.56 15.48 -29.17
C ASP A 29 10.03 15.88 -29.46
N ASP A 30 10.99 15.46 -28.64
CA ASP A 30 12.39 15.81 -28.82
C ASP A 30 12.99 15.07 -30.04
N PRO A 31 13.56 15.78 -31.03
CA PRO A 31 14.22 15.13 -32.15
C PRO A 31 15.56 14.54 -31.71
N LEU A 32 15.78 13.25 -32.01
CA LEU A 32 17.10 12.64 -31.90
C LEU A 32 17.68 12.30 -33.27
N THR A 33 18.93 12.67 -33.50
CA THR A 33 19.68 12.23 -34.69
C THR A 33 20.12 10.78 -34.56
N PHE A 34 20.36 10.13 -35.70
CA PHE A 34 20.92 8.76 -35.73
C PHE A 34 22.18 8.61 -34.86
N MET A 35 23.06 9.60 -34.83
CA MET A 35 24.31 9.54 -34.07
C MET A 35 24.09 9.65 -32.55
N GLN A 36 23.11 10.45 -32.12
CA GLN A 36 22.72 10.52 -30.69
C GLN A 36 22.14 9.18 -30.24
N ILE A 37 21.24 8.60 -31.05
CA ILE A 37 20.65 7.29 -30.78
C ILE A 37 21.73 6.21 -30.73
N HIS A 38 22.63 6.17 -31.72
CA HIS A 38 23.68 5.17 -31.80
C HIS A 38 24.60 5.22 -30.58
N ARG A 39 25.04 6.42 -30.16
CA ARG A 39 25.83 6.60 -28.93
C ARG A 39 25.07 6.14 -27.68
N GLY A 40 23.79 6.49 -27.58
CA GLY A 40 22.93 6.07 -26.48
C GLY A 40 22.77 4.55 -26.36
N LEU A 41 22.55 3.87 -27.49
CA LEU A 41 22.44 2.40 -27.52
C LEU A 41 23.76 1.70 -27.21
N VAL A 42 24.90 2.28 -27.58
CA VAL A 42 26.23 1.78 -27.18
C VAL A 42 26.40 1.93 -25.67
N LYS A 43 26.09 3.10 -25.10
CA LYS A 43 26.16 3.34 -23.66
C LYS A 43 25.26 2.40 -22.84
N LYS A 44 24.06 2.08 -23.36
CA LYS A 44 23.12 1.14 -22.72
C LYS A 44 23.42 -0.35 -23.01
N GLY A 45 24.55 -0.66 -23.65
CA GLY A 45 25.01 -2.03 -23.92
C GLY A 45 24.21 -2.81 -24.97
N VAL A 46 23.37 -2.12 -25.76
CA VAL A 46 22.56 -2.75 -26.83
C VAL A 46 23.40 -2.97 -28.09
N VAL A 47 24.33 -2.05 -28.36
CA VAL A 47 25.25 -2.11 -29.50
C VAL A 47 26.67 -2.21 -28.94
N LYS A 48 27.46 -3.14 -29.48
CA LYS A 48 28.79 -3.47 -28.93
C LYS A 48 29.77 -2.30 -28.93
N ASP A 49 29.74 -1.45 -29.96
CA ASP A 49 30.69 -0.36 -30.15
C ASP A 49 30.18 0.68 -31.15
N LEU A 50 30.86 1.84 -31.23
CA LEU A 50 30.53 2.94 -32.15
C LEU A 50 30.81 2.67 -33.64
N LYS A 51 31.52 1.57 -33.96
CA LYS A 51 31.76 1.15 -35.35
C LYS A 51 30.57 0.33 -35.88
N ASN A 52 29.79 -0.29 -34.98
CA ASN A 52 28.67 -1.18 -35.29
C ASN A 52 27.35 -0.47 -35.65
N LYS A 53 27.40 0.50 -36.58
CA LYS A 53 26.23 1.30 -37.00
C LYS A 53 25.10 0.47 -37.60
N MET A 54 25.43 -0.63 -38.27
CA MET A 54 24.44 -1.50 -38.92
C MET A 54 23.44 -2.13 -37.94
N THR A 55 23.86 -2.38 -36.70
CA THR A 55 22.97 -2.90 -35.65
C THR A 55 21.92 -1.86 -35.27
N THR A 56 22.32 -0.60 -35.09
CA THR A 56 21.40 0.51 -34.84
C THR A 56 20.44 0.73 -36.01
N VAL A 57 20.92 0.67 -37.27
CA VAL A 57 20.05 0.77 -38.44
C VAL A 57 18.97 -0.31 -38.45
N ARG A 58 19.32 -1.56 -38.12
CA ARG A 58 18.35 -2.67 -38.04
C ARG A 58 17.34 -2.47 -36.91
N ILE A 59 17.78 -1.98 -35.75
CA ILE A 59 16.90 -1.65 -34.62
C ILE A 59 15.92 -0.56 -35.02
N LEU A 60 16.39 0.55 -35.59
CA LEU A 60 15.53 1.68 -35.98
C LEU A 60 14.53 1.31 -37.07
N ARG A 61 14.94 0.55 -38.09
CA ARG A 61 14.00 0.06 -39.12
C ARG A 61 12.90 -0.83 -38.53
N ARG A 62 13.23 -1.64 -37.52
CA ARG A 62 12.24 -2.50 -36.85
C ARG A 62 11.34 -1.67 -35.93
N ALA A 63 11.88 -0.67 -35.22
CA ALA A 63 11.12 0.22 -34.37
C ALA A 63 10.14 1.09 -35.17
N GLN A 64 10.53 1.57 -36.35
CA GLN A 64 9.63 2.26 -37.29
C GLN A 64 8.49 1.34 -37.77
N LYS A 65 8.79 0.08 -38.10
CA LYS A 65 7.77 -0.90 -38.48
C LYS A 65 6.77 -1.23 -37.37
N LEU A 66 7.19 -1.07 -36.12
CA LEU A 66 6.36 -1.24 -34.93
C LEU A 66 5.69 0.07 -34.50
N GLU A 67 5.81 1.13 -35.31
CA GLU A 67 5.26 2.46 -35.05
C GLU A 67 5.74 3.10 -33.73
N LEU A 68 6.86 2.61 -33.17
CA LEU A 68 7.45 3.13 -31.93
C LEU A 68 8.12 4.49 -32.15
N ILE A 69 8.67 4.69 -33.35
CA ILE A 69 9.35 5.92 -33.74
C ILE A 69 8.91 6.35 -35.13
N LYS A 70 8.85 7.67 -35.34
CA LYS A 70 8.63 8.31 -36.64
C LYS A 70 9.94 8.88 -37.16
N HIS A 71 10.10 8.84 -38.47
CA HIS A 71 11.20 9.49 -39.19
C HIS A 71 10.63 9.98 -40.50
N GLU A 72 10.57 11.29 -40.67
CA GLU A 72 10.03 11.88 -41.90
C GLU A 72 11.00 11.68 -43.07
N ASN A 73 10.46 11.46 -44.27
CA ASN A 73 11.27 11.24 -45.46
C ASN A 73 12.08 12.51 -45.77
N GLY A 74 13.41 12.43 -45.65
CA GLY A 74 14.34 13.53 -45.89
C GLY A 74 14.87 14.22 -44.61
N SER A 75 14.30 13.91 -43.44
CA SER A 75 14.84 14.37 -42.16
C SER A 75 16.04 13.52 -41.70
N LYS A 76 16.93 14.11 -40.89
CA LYS A 76 18.00 13.39 -40.18
C LYS A 76 17.58 12.96 -38.76
N GLU A 77 16.34 13.28 -38.39
CA GLU A 77 15.82 13.23 -37.02
C GLU A 77 14.74 12.16 -36.88
N TYR A 78 14.73 11.55 -35.70
CA TYR A 78 13.79 10.53 -35.28
C TYR A 78 13.00 11.07 -34.09
N TYR A 79 11.69 10.85 -34.13
CA TYR A 79 10.74 11.24 -33.08
C TYR A 79 10.15 9.99 -32.45
N LEU A 80 9.82 10.06 -31.16
CA LEU A 80 9.07 9.00 -30.52
C LEU A 80 7.61 9.09 -30.96
N ASN A 81 7.02 7.97 -31.39
CA ASN A 81 5.62 7.93 -31.84
C ASN A 81 4.71 7.15 -30.87
N VAL A 82 5.29 6.63 -29.79
CA VAL A 82 4.55 6.09 -28.67
C VAL A 82 4.66 7.06 -27.50
N VAL A 83 3.53 7.33 -26.86
CA VAL A 83 3.57 7.88 -25.52
C VAL A 83 4.17 6.77 -24.66
N PRO A 84 5.27 7.02 -23.91
CA PRO A 84 5.80 6.03 -22.98
C PRO A 84 4.66 5.50 -22.12
N ASP A 85 4.54 4.17 -21.99
CA ASP A 85 3.53 3.57 -21.13
C ASP A 85 3.60 4.22 -19.74
N GLU A 86 2.43 4.46 -19.15
CA GLU A 86 2.35 4.96 -17.78
C GLU A 86 3.23 4.09 -16.88
N PHE A 87 4.15 4.73 -16.16
CA PHE A 87 5.02 4.02 -15.24
C PHE A 87 4.18 3.35 -14.16
N LYS A 88 4.01 2.03 -14.28
CA LYS A 88 3.26 1.21 -13.31
C LYS A 88 4.12 0.99 -12.07
N ILE A 89 4.16 2.01 -11.21
CA ILE A 89 5.00 2.07 -10.02
C ILE A 89 4.90 0.79 -9.17
N PHE A 90 3.70 0.22 -9.00
CA PHE A 90 3.50 -0.99 -8.20
C PHE A 90 4.09 -2.25 -8.84
N ALA A 91 3.97 -2.40 -10.16
CA ALA A 91 4.61 -3.51 -10.87
C ALA A 91 6.14 -3.40 -10.80
N PHE A 92 6.66 -2.18 -10.86
CA PHE A 92 8.09 -1.91 -10.69
C PHE A 92 8.57 -2.21 -9.27
N LEU A 93 7.86 -1.71 -8.24
CA LEU A 93 8.18 -1.98 -6.83
C LEU A 93 8.11 -3.47 -6.50
N GLN A 94 7.12 -4.19 -7.04
CA GLN A 94 7.00 -5.63 -6.86
C GLN A 94 8.17 -6.37 -7.49
N LYS A 95 8.53 -6.04 -8.73
CA LYS A 95 9.71 -6.60 -9.39
C LYS A 95 11.00 -6.36 -8.58
N LEU A 96 11.18 -5.16 -8.03
CA LEU A 96 12.34 -4.85 -7.20
C LEU A 96 12.37 -5.64 -5.87
N ARG A 97 11.21 -5.92 -5.27
CA ARG A 97 11.13 -6.83 -4.11
C ARG A 97 11.53 -8.25 -4.46
N GLU A 98 11.02 -8.75 -5.58
CA GLU A 98 11.32 -10.11 -6.08
C GLU A 98 12.80 -10.29 -6.42
N GLU A 99 13.48 -9.22 -6.87
CA GLU A 99 14.92 -9.20 -7.15
C GLU A 99 15.81 -8.95 -5.90
N SER A 100 15.23 -8.95 -4.69
CA SER A 100 15.94 -8.83 -3.39
C SER A 100 16.78 -7.57 -3.20
N LYS A 101 16.42 -6.44 -3.83
CA LYS A 101 17.18 -5.17 -3.76
C LYS A 101 16.89 -4.30 -2.52
N GLY A 102 16.48 -4.88 -1.39
CA GLY A 102 16.24 -4.13 -0.15
C GLY A 102 15.17 -3.04 -0.33
N VAL A 103 13.94 -3.45 -0.62
CA VAL A 103 12.79 -2.54 -0.70
C VAL A 103 12.07 -2.54 0.64
N LEU A 104 12.27 -1.48 1.40
CA LEU A 104 11.66 -1.32 2.71
C LEU A 104 10.41 -0.42 2.59
N PRO A 105 9.18 -0.97 2.75
CA PRO A 105 7.98 -0.15 2.83
C PRO A 105 7.85 0.49 4.21
N PHE A 106 7.40 1.74 4.23
CA PHE A 106 7.05 2.45 5.44
C PHE A 106 5.77 3.25 5.22
N LYS A 107 4.90 3.28 6.22
CA LYS A 107 3.69 4.08 6.21
C LYS A 107 3.87 5.25 7.16
N ALA A 108 3.69 6.46 6.66
CA ALA A 108 3.72 7.64 7.49
C ALA A 108 2.27 8.10 7.75
N GLY A 109 1.85 8.07 9.02
CA GLY A 109 0.47 8.29 9.40
C GLY A 109 0.19 7.90 10.86
N GLY A 110 -1.07 8.02 11.26
CA GLY A 110 -1.57 7.45 12.52
C GLY A 110 -2.17 6.06 12.31
N PHE A 111 -2.53 5.39 13.39
CA PHE A 111 -3.15 4.04 13.34
C PHE A 111 -4.41 3.98 12.45
N LEU A 112 -5.17 5.08 12.35
CA LEU A 112 -6.42 5.16 11.60
C LEU A 112 -6.31 5.93 10.26
N TRP A 113 -5.15 6.50 9.94
CA TRP A 113 -4.96 7.27 8.70
C TRP A 113 -3.51 7.22 8.21
N ASP A 114 -3.33 6.83 6.95
CA ASP A 114 -2.05 6.94 6.26
C ASP A 114 -2.00 8.28 5.52
N ILE A 115 -0.94 9.08 5.72
CA ILE A 115 -0.71 10.34 4.97
C ILE A 115 -0.07 10.01 3.61
N CYS A 116 0.96 9.15 3.63
CA CYS A 116 1.61 8.64 2.44
C CYS A 116 2.28 7.29 2.73
N GLN A 117 2.67 6.61 1.66
CA GLN A 117 3.48 5.41 1.72
C GLN A 117 4.83 5.67 1.09
N LEU A 118 5.89 5.32 1.83
CA LEU A 118 7.28 5.45 1.42
C LEU A 118 7.85 4.08 1.07
N TYR A 119 8.69 4.05 0.05
CA TYR A 119 9.51 2.88 -0.30
C TYR A 119 10.97 3.32 -0.37
N CYS A 120 11.80 2.76 0.50
CA CYS A 120 13.24 2.96 0.49
C CYS A 120 13.89 1.81 -0.27
N LEU A 121 14.46 2.10 -1.43
CA LEU A 121 15.23 1.18 -2.26
C LEU A 121 16.70 1.23 -1.84
N GLY A 122 17.34 0.08 -1.73
CA GLY A 122 18.73 -0.03 -1.30
C GLY A 122 18.92 0.06 0.21
N MET A 123 17.84 0.15 1.00
CA MET A 123 17.91 0.13 2.46
C MET A 123 17.92 -1.32 2.95
N PRO A 124 18.84 -1.71 3.86
CA PRO A 124 18.88 -3.08 4.34
C PRO A 124 17.62 -3.39 5.16
N GLU A 125 17.05 -4.59 4.99
CA GLU A 125 15.83 -4.99 5.71
C GLU A 125 16.02 -5.05 7.23
N SER A 126 17.27 -5.22 7.69
CA SER A 126 17.63 -5.17 9.10
C SER A 126 17.54 -3.76 9.71
N ALA A 127 17.56 -2.70 8.90
CA ALA A 127 17.65 -1.30 9.35
C ALA A 127 16.56 -0.94 10.37
N LEU A 128 15.32 -1.38 10.17
CA LEU A 128 14.21 -1.09 11.11
C LEU A 128 13.97 -2.20 12.12
N LYS A 129 14.39 -3.45 11.83
CA LYS A 129 14.09 -4.60 12.71
C LYS A 129 15.13 -4.83 13.80
N GLN A 130 16.39 -4.48 13.53
CA GLN A 130 17.52 -4.80 14.40
C GLN A 130 18.14 -3.56 15.06
N HIS A 131 17.78 -2.36 14.60
CA HIS A 131 18.36 -1.09 15.04
C HIS A 131 17.25 -0.11 15.48
N PRO A 132 16.81 -0.16 16.75
CA PRO A 132 15.70 0.67 17.25
C PRO A 132 15.96 2.18 17.18
N ASP A 133 17.23 2.57 17.17
CA ASP A 133 17.69 3.94 17.03
C ASP A 133 17.52 4.45 15.59
N ILE A 134 17.84 3.62 14.59
CA ILE A 134 17.55 3.88 13.17
C ILE A 134 16.04 3.95 12.96
N GLU A 135 15.29 3.01 13.53
CA GLU A 135 13.82 3.02 13.45
C GLU A 135 13.24 4.32 14.01
N PHE A 136 13.68 4.74 15.20
CA PHE A 136 13.24 5.97 15.83
C PHE A 136 13.55 7.22 14.98
N ALA A 137 14.77 7.34 14.46
CA ALA A 137 15.15 8.43 13.57
C ALA A 137 14.30 8.45 12.30
N PHE A 138 14.08 7.27 11.71
CA PHE A 138 13.32 7.10 10.48
C PHE A 138 11.83 7.44 10.67
N GLN A 139 11.23 7.13 11.83
CA GLN A 139 9.87 7.53 12.15
C GLN A 139 9.70 9.06 12.17
N ILE A 140 10.63 9.78 12.81
CA ILE A 140 10.61 11.26 12.85
C ILE A 140 10.75 11.83 11.43
N LEU A 141 11.74 11.36 10.67
CA LEU A 141 11.97 11.81 9.29
C LEU A 141 10.80 11.45 8.36
N GLY A 142 10.23 10.26 8.51
CA GLY A 142 9.10 9.78 7.72
C GLY A 142 7.87 10.67 7.88
N ILE A 143 7.56 11.10 9.11
CA ILE A 143 6.48 12.07 9.36
C ILE A 143 6.77 13.41 8.68
N ARG A 144 8.02 13.91 8.75
CA ARG A 144 8.42 15.16 8.08
C ARG A 144 8.23 15.06 6.57
N ILE A 145 8.73 13.99 5.96
CA ILE A 145 8.62 13.74 4.52
C ILE A 145 7.15 13.67 4.09
N ALA A 146 6.31 12.99 4.87
CA ALA A 146 4.88 12.90 4.59
C ALA A 146 4.19 14.25 4.58
N ARG A 147 4.50 15.12 5.55
CA ARG A 147 3.96 16.48 5.62
C ARG A 147 4.42 17.34 4.45
N LEU A 148 5.69 17.26 4.07
CA LEU A 148 6.22 17.94 2.88
C LEU A 148 5.55 17.45 1.60
N PHE A 149 5.34 16.13 1.47
CA PHE A 149 4.60 15.56 0.34
C PHE A 149 3.17 16.12 0.25
N THR A 150 2.44 16.17 1.36
CA THR A 150 1.08 16.76 1.39
C THR A 150 1.11 18.24 0.99
N ALA A 151 2.04 19.02 1.54
CA ALA A 151 2.18 20.44 1.19
C ALA A 151 2.43 20.65 -0.32
N ILE A 152 3.35 19.88 -0.91
CA ILE A 152 3.65 19.93 -2.35
C ILE A 152 2.44 19.50 -3.17
N LYS A 153 1.74 18.44 -2.76
CA LYS A 153 0.51 17.98 -3.41
C LYS A 153 -0.57 19.07 -3.39
N SER A 154 -0.82 19.70 -2.23
CA SER A 154 -1.77 20.81 -2.11
C SER A 154 -1.39 21.99 -3.01
N LEU A 155 -0.10 22.34 -3.12
CA LEU A 155 0.36 23.37 -4.05
C LEU A 155 0.11 23.00 -5.52
N ALA A 156 0.32 21.74 -5.90
CA ALA A 156 0.08 21.28 -7.27
C ALA A 156 -1.43 21.28 -7.62
N GLU A 157 -2.28 20.86 -6.69
CA GLU A 157 -3.74 20.95 -6.85
C GLU A 157 -4.20 22.40 -6.98
N GLU A 158 -3.62 23.28 -6.18
CA GLU A 158 -3.89 24.71 -6.20
C GLU A 158 -3.44 25.37 -7.51
N ALA A 159 -2.26 25.00 -8.02
CA ALA A 159 -1.80 25.42 -9.35
C ALA A 159 -2.78 25.00 -10.46
N LYS A 160 -3.25 23.75 -10.45
CA LYS A 160 -4.25 23.25 -11.40
C LYS A 160 -5.60 23.99 -11.30
N LYS A 161 -6.01 24.41 -10.10
CA LYS A 161 -7.23 25.22 -9.91
C LYS A 161 -7.08 26.60 -10.53
N ARG A 162 -5.94 27.26 -10.30
CA ARG A 162 -5.61 28.58 -10.88
C ARG A 162 -5.53 28.55 -12.40
N GLU A 163 -4.97 27.49 -12.98
CA GLU A 163 -4.97 27.31 -14.44
C GLU A 163 -6.38 27.25 -15.02
N LYS A 164 -7.34 26.68 -14.29
CA LYS A 164 -8.74 26.59 -14.72
C LYS A 164 -9.53 27.88 -14.46
N ILE A 165 -9.20 28.61 -13.40
CA ILE A 165 -9.90 29.83 -12.98
C ILE A 165 -8.86 30.91 -12.61
N PRO A 166 -8.30 31.64 -13.60
CA PRO A 166 -7.18 32.56 -13.37
C PRO A 166 -7.52 33.78 -12.52
N ASP A 167 -8.78 34.23 -12.56
CA ASP A 167 -9.21 35.50 -11.95
C ASP A 167 -9.53 35.40 -10.45
N VAL A 168 -9.49 34.20 -9.87
CA VAL A 168 -9.71 34.02 -8.44
C VAL A 168 -8.38 34.08 -7.70
N ARG A 169 -8.26 35.02 -6.75
CA ARG A 169 -7.14 35.04 -5.81
C ARG A 169 -7.30 33.89 -4.84
N HIS A 170 -6.58 32.82 -5.09
CA HIS A 170 -6.47 31.73 -4.13
C HIS A 170 -5.34 32.00 -3.14
N GLY A 171 -5.57 31.68 -1.86
CA GLY A 171 -4.53 31.69 -0.83
C GLY A 171 -3.49 30.59 -1.05
N ILE A 172 -2.43 30.58 -0.23
CA ILE A 172 -1.54 29.42 -0.12
C ILE A 172 -2.29 28.36 0.70
N PRO A 173 -2.33 27.09 0.27
CA PRO A 173 -2.93 26.02 1.06
C PRO A 173 -2.34 25.95 2.46
N GLU A 174 -3.15 25.64 3.47
CA GLU A 174 -2.73 25.66 4.88
C GLU A 174 -1.55 24.71 5.13
N GLU A 175 -1.55 23.53 4.52
CA GLU A 175 -0.46 22.56 4.67
C GLU A 175 0.85 23.14 4.13
N ALA A 176 0.80 23.82 2.98
CA ALA A 176 1.97 24.46 2.40
C ALA A 176 2.44 25.64 3.24
N ALA A 177 1.52 26.48 3.73
CA ALA A 177 1.87 27.60 4.60
C ALA A 177 2.56 27.14 5.88
N ARG A 178 2.05 26.09 6.53
CA ARG A 178 2.66 25.49 7.73
C ARG A 178 4.08 25.02 7.45
N GLU A 179 4.29 24.25 6.39
CA GLU A 179 5.63 23.72 6.08
C GLU A 179 6.61 24.82 5.70
N ILE A 180 6.16 25.85 4.96
CA ILE A 180 6.96 27.04 4.67
C ILE A 180 7.40 27.71 5.97
N LEU A 181 6.47 27.96 6.90
CA LEU A 181 6.78 28.61 8.19
C LEU A 181 7.82 27.82 9.00
N LEU A 182 7.69 26.49 9.03
CA LEU A 182 8.64 25.62 9.74
C LEU A 182 10.04 25.63 9.12
N GLU A 183 10.14 25.77 7.79
CA GLU A 183 11.41 25.83 7.07
C GLU A 183 12.04 27.23 6.98
N LEU A 184 11.35 28.29 7.40
CA LEU A 184 11.88 29.65 7.28
C LEU A 184 13.24 29.80 7.97
N ILE A 185 13.39 29.26 9.18
CA ILE A 185 14.62 29.37 9.96
C ILE A 185 15.76 28.59 9.27
N PRO A 186 15.62 27.28 8.97
CA PRO A 186 16.62 26.55 8.17
C PRO A 186 16.97 27.21 6.84
N TYR A 187 15.97 27.72 6.10
CA TYR A 187 16.18 28.34 4.79
C TYR A 187 17.04 29.60 4.85
N TYR A 188 16.79 30.50 5.81
CA TYR A 188 17.56 31.73 5.94
C TYR A 188 18.93 31.52 6.59
N LEU A 189 19.01 30.67 7.63
CA LEU A 189 20.26 30.43 8.35
C LEU A 189 21.20 29.46 7.63
N GLY A 190 20.67 28.50 6.87
CA GLY A 190 21.45 27.52 6.11
C GLY A 190 21.57 27.87 4.63
N SER A 191 20.44 27.87 3.92
CA SER A 191 20.43 27.92 2.45
C SER A 191 20.83 29.29 1.87
N ARG A 192 20.55 30.40 2.57
CA ARG A 192 20.84 31.77 2.11
C ARG A 192 22.09 32.38 2.72
N ALA A 193 22.50 31.97 3.92
CA ALA A 193 23.66 32.53 4.62
C ALA A 193 25.00 31.88 4.24
N GLY A 194 24.98 30.80 3.44
CA GLY A 194 26.17 30.35 2.69
C GLY A 194 27.19 29.53 3.48
N CYS A 195 26.81 28.97 4.63
CA CYS A 195 27.51 27.81 5.16
C CYS A 195 26.84 26.58 4.53
N ASP A 196 27.47 26.05 3.49
CA ASP A 196 27.35 24.66 3.04
C ASP A 196 26.00 24.26 2.39
N PHE A 197 25.04 25.19 2.35
CA PHE A 197 23.67 25.03 1.86
C PHE A 197 22.77 24.08 2.67
N ASP A 198 23.22 23.54 3.82
CA ASP A 198 22.53 22.47 4.55
C ASP A 198 21.97 22.86 5.94
N GLY A 199 22.34 24.01 6.52
CA GLY A 199 21.73 24.45 7.79
C GLY A 199 22.70 25.05 8.79
N LEU A 200 22.28 25.04 10.05
CA LEU A 200 23.16 25.26 11.20
C LEU A 200 23.99 23.99 11.45
N LEU A 201 25.26 24.13 11.80
CA LEU A 201 26.11 23.01 12.24
C LEU A 201 25.45 22.25 13.40
N LEU A 202 25.67 20.93 13.46
CA LEU A 202 25.05 20.08 14.47
C LEU A 202 25.34 20.57 15.91
N GLU A 203 26.56 21.06 16.16
CA GLU A 203 26.95 21.62 17.46
C GLU A 203 26.11 22.83 17.86
N ASP A 204 25.73 23.67 16.89
CA ASP A 204 24.94 24.86 17.12
C ASP A 204 23.46 24.52 17.26
N VAL A 205 22.96 23.54 16.50
CA VAL A 205 21.62 22.96 16.70
C VAL A 205 21.50 22.37 18.10
N GLN A 206 22.52 21.62 18.58
CA GLN A 206 22.55 21.04 19.92
C GLN A 206 22.48 22.08 21.04
N LYS A 207 23.01 23.30 20.81
CA LYS A 207 22.94 24.42 21.76
C LYS A 207 21.60 25.15 21.69
N LEU A 208 21.08 25.38 20.48
CA LEU A 208 19.91 26.23 20.26
C LEU A 208 18.59 25.53 20.58
N VAL A 209 18.45 24.26 20.22
CA VAL A 209 17.20 23.50 20.41
C VAL A 209 16.73 23.49 21.87
N PRO A 210 17.59 23.20 22.88
CA PRO A 210 17.18 23.27 24.29
C PRO A 210 16.72 24.67 24.73
N ILE A 211 17.32 25.74 24.19
CA ILE A 211 16.91 27.12 24.50
C ILE A 211 15.52 27.38 23.94
N MET A 212 15.29 27.03 22.68
CA MET A 212 13.98 27.19 22.03
C MET A 212 12.88 26.42 22.76
N ILE A 213 13.16 25.18 23.18
CA ILE A 213 12.19 24.37 23.91
C ILE A 213 11.87 24.98 25.27
N LYS A 214 12.88 25.49 26.00
CA LYS A 214 12.65 26.17 27.28
C LYS A 214 11.75 27.39 27.14
N SER A 215 11.80 28.08 26.01
CA SER A 215 10.93 29.23 25.69
C SER A 215 9.50 28.86 25.30
N LEU A 216 9.20 27.58 25.06
CA LEU A 216 7.82 27.13 24.84
C LEU A 216 7.00 27.25 26.13
N PRO A 217 5.69 27.56 26.04
CA PRO A 217 4.81 27.62 27.19
C PRO A 217 4.81 26.31 27.98
N GLU A 218 4.66 26.41 29.31
CA GLU A 218 4.65 25.25 30.22
C GLU A 218 3.39 24.40 30.08
N GLU A 219 2.32 24.97 29.53
CA GLU A 219 1.08 24.26 29.22
C GLU A 219 0.62 24.65 27.81
N VAL A 220 0.31 23.64 27.00
CA VAL A 220 -0.44 23.80 25.75
C VAL A 220 -1.72 23.00 25.95
N GLU A 221 -2.79 23.64 26.42
CA GLU A 221 -4.06 22.95 26.63
C GLU A 221 -4.56 22.32 25.32
N PRO A 222 -5.09 21.08 25.34
CA PRO A 222 -5.43 20.26 26.52
C PRO A 222 -4.46 19.08 26.78
N GLN A 223 -3.19 19.13 26.38
CA GLN A 223 -2.31 17.95 26.37
C GLN A 223 -1.45 17.80 27.65
N ASN A 224 -1.59 16.66 28.35
CA ASN A 224 -0.74 16.22 29.47
C ASN A 224 -0.28 14.75 29.25
N PRO A 225 1.02 14.38 29.29
CA PRO A 225 2.19 15.19 29.63
C PRO A 225 2.34 16.40 28.73
N THR A 226 2.91 17.47 29.27
CA THR A 226 3.14 18.67 28.48
C THR A 226 4.01 18.29 27.30
N LEU A 227 3.58 18.64 26.08
CA LEU A 227 4.32 18.42 24.83
C LEU A 227 5.81 18.81 24.96
N LYS A 228 6.12 19.80 25.80
CA LYS A 228 7.47 20.26 26.16
C LYS A 228 8.36 19.17 26.77
N ASP A 229 7.85 18.38 27.71
CA ASP A 229 8.62 17.35 28.42
C ASP A 229 8.97 16.19 27.50
N GLU A 230 8.02 15.77 26.66
CA GLU A 230 8.25 14.75 25.63
C GLU A 230 9.26 15.22 24.57
N ILE A 231 9.23 16.50 24.17
CA ILE A 231 10.24 17.05 23.26
C ILE A 231 11.63 17.01 23.92
N LEU A 232 11.76 17.41 25.19
CA LEU A 232 13.04 17.38 25.92
C LEU A 232 13.60 15.96 26.02
N LYS A 233 12.76 14.98 26.41
CA LYS A 233 13.14 13.57 26.49
C LYS A 233 13.64 13.02 25.14
N ASN A 234 13.00 13.39 24.04
CA ASN A 234 13.44 12.99 22.71
C ASN A 234 14.77 13.65 22.31
N VAL A 235 14.99 14.92 22.68
CA VAL A 235 16.27 15.60 22.46
C VAL A 235 17.39 14.93 23.26
N GLU A 236 17.17 14.58 24.53
CA GLU A 236 18.13 13.84 25.35
C GLU A 236 18.50 12.50 24.72
N LYS A 237 17.50 11.72 24.28
CA LYS A 237 17.71 10.46 23.57
C LYS A 237 18.56 10.64 22.31
N LEU A 238 18.28 11.66 21.49
CA LEU A 238 19.08 11.97 20.29
C LEU A 238 20.52 12.37 20.65
N GLN A 239 20.72 13.15 21.72
CA GLN A 239 22.06 13.52 22.17
C GLN A 239 22.87 12.31 22.65
N GLU A 240 22.24 11.35 23.34
CA GLU A 240 22.89 10.09 23.70
C GLU A 240 23.33 9.29 22.46
N MET A 241 22.46 9.18 21.45
CA MET A 241 22.77 8.50 20.19
C MET A 241 23.99 9.15 19.48
N ILE A 242 24.01 10.48 19.40
CA ILE A 242 25.13 11.22 18.80
C ILE A 242 26.43 11.00 19.58
N LYS A 243 26.36 10.97 20.92
CA LYS A 243 27.54 10.72 21.77
C LYS A 243 28.09 9.32 21.59
N ARG A 244 27.24 8.28 21.53
CA ARG A 244 27.66 6.88 21.31
C ARG A 244 28.48 6.76 20.04
N LYS A 245 28.04 7.37 18.94
CA LYS A 245 28.76 7.41 17.67
C LYS A 245 30.15 8.06 17.77
N LYS A 246 30.31 9.11 18.58
CA LYS A 246 31.64 9.73 18.85
C LYS A 246 32.58 8.82 19.64
N THR A 247 32.09 7.76 20.27
CA THR A 247 32.88 6.75 21.01
C THR A 247 33.17 5.49 20.19
N GLU A 248 32.46 5.27 19.08
CA GLU A 248 32.48 4.00 18.32
C GLU A 248 33.17 4.08 16.94
N GLU A 249 33.79 5.20 16.53
CA GLU A 249 34.53 5.25 15.24
C GLU A 249 35.93 5.89 15.35
N GLU A 250 36.96 5.03 15.41
CA GLU A 250 38.01 4.90 14.39
C GLU A 250 38.10 3.40 14.01
N GLU A 251 37.10 2.87 13.30
CA GLU A 251 37.30 1.69 12.45
C GLU A 251 36.91 2.08 11.03
N GLU A 252 37.90 2.04 10.12
CA GLU A 252 37.70 2.18 8.68
C GLU A 252 36.86 1.00 8.18
N LEU A 253 35.54 1.11 8.30
CA LEU A 253 34.61 0.32 7.52
C LEU A 253 34.73 0.77 6.07
N ALA A 254 35.24 -0.13 5.22
CA ALA A 254 35.30 0.07 3.78
C ALA A 254 33.91 0.52 3.28
N GLU A 255 33.86 1.73 2.71
CA GLU A 255 32.67 2.26 2.05
C GLU A 255 32.31 1.34 0.87
N GLU A 256 31.48 0.32 1.11
CA GLU A 256 30.65 -0.21 0.05
C GLU A 256 29.70 0.92 -0.34
N GLU A 257 30.03 1.65 -1.41
CA GLU A 257 29.13 2.62 -2.03
C GLU A 257 27.75 1.96 -2.19
N MET A 258 26.75 2.45 -1.44
CA MET A 258 25.34 2.18 -1.76
C MET A 258 25.07 2.84 -3.13
N LYS A 259 25.37 2.13 -4.22
CA LYS A 259 25.33 2.69 -5.58
C LYS A 259 23.93 3.07 -6.04
N ASP A 260 22.90 2.47 -5.46
CA ASP A 260 21.51 2.63 -5.89
C ASP A 260 20.56 2.80 -4.67
N PHE A 261 20.54 3.99 -4.07
CA PHE A 261 19.50 4.37 -3.10
C PHE A 261 18.42 5.23 -3.77
N ALA A 262 17.14 4.94 -3.48
CA ALA A 262 16.05 5.80 -3.92
C ALA A 262 14.91 5.80 -2.90
N LEU A 263 14.30 6.97 -2.70
CA LEU A 263 13.09 7.14 -1.92
C LEU A 263 11.91 7.41 -2.85
N ILE A 264 10.89 6.57 -2.78
CA ILE A 264 9.66 6.73 -3.54
C ILE A 264 8.54 7.06 -2.56
N ILE A 265 7.83 8.15 -2.80
CA ILE A 265 6.71 8.61 -1.97
C ILE A 265 5.47 8.62 -2.84
N ILE A 266 4.43 7.90 -2.41
CA ILE A 266 3.15 7.83 -3.10
C ILE A 266 2.00 8.13 -2.13
N PRO A 267 0.81 8.54 -2.62
CA PRO A 267 -0.38 8.49 -1.81
C PRO A 267 -0.61 7.08 -1.22
N PRO A 268 -1.37 6.96 -0.12
CA PRO A 268 -1.70 5.67 0.45
C PRO A 268 -2.22 4.70 -0.59
N GLU A 269 -1.66 3.49 -0.62
CA GLU A 269 -1.91 2.55 -1.70
C GLU A 269 -3.38 2.14 -1.81
N HIS A 270 -4.16 2.08 -0.72
CA HIS A 270 -5.62 1.82 -0.79
C HIS A 270 -6.37 2.86 -1.63
N LEU A 271 -5.87 4.09 -1.75
CA LEU A 271 -6.51 5.13 -2.55
C LEU A 271 -6.22 4.99 -4.05
N ILE A 272 -5.24 4.16 -4.42
CA ILE A 272 -4.76 4.01 -5.80
C ILE A 272 -5.08 2.60 -6.34
N ASP A 273 -4.89 1.58 -5.50
CA ASP A 273 -5.06 0.16 -5.81
C ASP A 273 -5.69 -0.56 -4.61
N GLU A 274 -6.95 -0.21 -4.32
CA GLU A 274 -7.74 -0.78 -3.23
C GLU A 274 -7.75 -2.32 -3.28
N ASP A 275 -8.09 -2.89 -4.44
CA ASP A 275 -8.20 -4.34 -4.63
C ASP A 275 -6.85 -5.05 -4.55
N GLY A 276 -5.77 -4.44 -5.06
CA GLY A 276 -4.43 -5.02 -4.92
C GLY A 276 -3.92 -5.00 -3.49
N GLN A 277 -4.18 -3.92 -2.73
CA GLN A 277 -3.81 -3.87 -1.32
C GLN A 277 -4.60 -4.88 -0.50
N GLU A 278 -5.91 -4.96 -0.72
CA GLU A 278 -6.78 -5.92 -0.04
C GLU A 278 -6.30 -7.36 -0.27
N ARG A 279 -5.98 -7.73 -1.53
CA ARG A 279 -5.43 -9.06 -1.85
C ARG A 279 -4.11 -9.36 -1.15
N ARG A 280 -3.24 -8.36 -0.96
CA ARG A 280 -1.98 -8.53 -0.21
C ARG A 280 -2.24 -8.76 1.28
N TRP A 281 -3.20 -8.06 1.87
CA TRP A 281 -3.59 -8.29 3.27
C TRP A 281 -4.25 -9.65 3.48
N ILE A 282 -5.17 -10.04 2.61
CA ILE A 282 -5.77 -11.39 2.63
C ILE A 282 -4.66 -12.45 2.57
N LYS A 283 -3.67 -12.28 1.69
CA LYS A 283 -2.54 -13.20 1.60
C LYS A 283 -1.76 -13.27 2.92
N LEU A 284 -1.46 -12.12 3.54
CA LEU A 284 -0.77 -12.07 4.84
C LEU A 284 -1.58 -12.77 5.94
N ILE A 285 -2.91 -12.58 5.97
CA ILE A 285 -3.80 -13.30 6.89
C ILE A 285 -3.70 -14.80 6.70
N LEU A 286 -3.67 -15.28 5.46
CA LEU A 286 -3.49 -16.72 5.17
C LEU A 286 -2.12 -17.24 5.63
N GLU A 287 -1.05 -16.44 5.48
CA GLU A 287 0.30 -16.80 5.92
C GLU A 287 0.40 -16.84 7.45
N GLU A 288 -0.11 -15.81 8.15
CA GLU A 288 -0.07 -15.70 9.61
C GLU A 288 -0.97 -16.73 10.32
N ASN A 289 -2.09 -17.10 9.71
CA ASN A 289 -3.08 -18.01 10.31
C ASN A 289 -3.07 -19.40 9.68
N ALA A 290 -1.98 -19.78 9.00
CA ALA A 290 -1.86 -21.05 8.30
C ALA A 290 -2.00 -22.27 9.23
N ASP A 291 -1.75 -22.12 10.53
CA ASP A 291 -1.92 -23.14 11.57
C ASP A 291 -3.33 -23.17 12.19
N LYS A 292 -4.12 -22.10 12.06
CA LYS A 292 -5.45 -21.92 12.68
C LYS A 292 -6.55 -22.75 12.04
N SER A 293 -7.70 -22.89 12.72
CA SER A 293 -8.81 -23.67 12.16
C SER A 293 -9.39 -23.05 10.87
N PRO A 294 -9.96 -23.86 9.94
CA PRO A 294 -10.64 -23.32 8.76
C PRO A 294 -11.75 -22.31 9.08
N LEU A 295 -12.44 -22.52 10.20
CA LEU A 295 -13.48 -21.62 10.70
C LEU A 295 -12.90 -20.26 11.10
N TYR A 296 -11.78 -20.25 11.83
CA TYR A 296 -11.08 -19.03 12.22
C TYR A 296 -10.63 -18.24 10.99
N ILE A 297 -9.95 -18.92 10.05
CA ILE A 297 -9.47 -18.28 8.82
C ILE A 297 -10.66 -17.71 8.02
N ALA A 298 -11.74 -18.47 7.86
CA ALA A 298 -12.93 -18.00 7.15
C ALA A 298 -13.57 -16.76 7.81
N ALA A 299 -13.57 -16.67 9.14
CA ALA A 299 -14.10 -15.54 9.87
C ALA A 299 -13.25 -14.26 9.67
N GLU A 300 -11.91 -14.39 9.71
CA GLU A 300 -10.98 -13.28 9.39
C GLU A 300 -11.19 -12.72 7.98
N LEU A 301 -11.61 -13.56 7.04
CA LEU A 301 -11.80 -13.18 5.64
C LEU A 301 -13.12 -12.44 5.38
N LEU A 302 -14.05 -12.38 6.35
CA LEU A 302 -15.38 -11.78 6.16
C LEU A 302 -15.36 -10.26 5.98
N GLY A 303 -14.31 -9.59 6.45
CA GLY A 303 -14.16 -8.14 6.32
C GLY A 303 -13.77 -7.65 4.92
N TYR A 304 -13.51 -8.57 3.98
CA TYR A 304 -12.95 -8.27 2.67
C TYR A 304 -13.92 -8.57 1.53
N LYS A 305 -13.70 -7.92 0.36
CA LYS A 305 -14.50 -8.19 -0.85
C LYS A 305 -14.39 -9.66 -1.24
N LYS A 306 -15.53 -10.29 -1.51
CA LYS A 306 -15.62 -11.71 -1.85
C LYS A 306 -14.76 -12.07 -3.05
N GLU A 307 -14.77 -11.24 -4.08
CA GLU A 307 -14.00 -11.45 -5.31
C GLU A 307 -12.49 -11.50 -5.03
N ASN A 308 -12.01 -10.66 -4.10
CA ASN A 308 -10.60 -10.62 -3.72
C ASN A 308 -10.22 -11.82 -2.85
N VAL A 309 -11.11 -12.26 -1.95
CA VAL A 309 -10.92 -13.50 -1.16
C VAL A 309 -10.84 -14.72 -2.07
N ASP A 310 -11.79 -14.88 -2.99
CA ASP A 310 -11.82 -16.00 -3.94
C ASP A 310 -10.53 -16.07 -4.77
N ASN A 311 -10.10 -14.92 -5.33
CA ASN A 311 -8.87 -14.80 -6.11
C ASN A 311 -7.62 -15.23 -5.30
N VAL A 312 -7.49 -14.78 -4.05
CA VAL A 312 -6.32 -15.11 -3.24
C VAL A 312 -6.33 -16.58 -2.82
N LEU A 313 -7.50 -17.14 -2.50
CA LEU A 313 -7.65 -18.58 -2.21
C LEU A 313 -7.37 -19.45 -3.44
N ASP A 314 -7.69 -19.00 -4.66
CA ASP A 314 -7.37 -19.69 -5.92
C ASP A 314 -5.86 -19.72 -6.18
N ILE A 315 -5.20 -18.57 -6.03
CA ILE A 315 -3.78 -18.42 -6.37
C ILE A 315 -2.88 -19.01 -5.29
N TYR A 316 -3.16 -18.73 -4.01
CA TYR A 316 -2.23 -19.00 -2.90
C TYR A 316 -2.74 -20.05 -1.93
N GLY A 317 -4.07 -20.24 -1.81
CA GLY A 317 -4.67 -21.07 -0.77
C GLY A 317 -4.14 -22.51 -0.75
N GLY A 318 -3.92 -23.12 -1.93
CA GLY A 318 -3.41 -24.49 -2.01
C GLY A 318 -1.96 -24.63 -1.53
N LYS A 319 -1.15 -23.60 -1.78
CA LYS A 319 0.26 -23.56 -1.36
C LYS A 319 0.39 -23.28 0.14
N LEU A 320 -0.44 -22.39 0.67
CA LEU A 320 -0.35 -21.93 2.06
C LEU A 320 -1.05 -22.85 3.06
N LEU A 321 -2.25 -23.35 2.72
CA LEU A 321 -3.09 -24.13 3.65
C LEU A 321 -3.04 -25.64 3.38
N GLY A 322 -2.63 -26.05 2.18
CA GLY A 322 -2.82 -27.41 1.69
C GLY A 322 -4.24 -27.69 1.21
N LYS A 323 -4.42 -28.71 0.36
CA LYS A 323 -5.67 -28.96 -0.36
C LYS A 323 -6.89 -29.19 0.54
N ALA A 324 -6.76 -30.06 1.55
CA ALA A 324 -7.88 -30.41 2.43
C ALA A 324 -8.39 -29.19 3.21
N LYS A 325 -7.45 -28.47 3.86
CA LYS A 325 -7.75 -27.28 4.64
C LYS A 325 -8.32 -26.15 3.76
N LEU A 326 -7.78 -25.95 2.55
CA LEU A 326 -8.33 -24.99 1.59
C LEU A 326 -9.81 -25.27 1.29
N THR A 327 -10.16 -26.53 1.01
CA THR A 327 -11.54 -26.92 0.70
C THR A 327 -12.46 -26.64 1.89
N GLU A 328 -12.01 -26.96 3.11
CA GLU A 328 -12.76 -26.67 4.33
C GLU A 328 -12.91 -25.16 4.56
N THR A 329 -11.83 -24.37 4.41
CA THR A 329 -11.84 -22.91 4.56
C THR A 329 -12.80 -22.26 3.56
N ARG A 330 -12.78 -22.67 2.29
CA ARG A 330 -13.73 -22.18 1.28
C ARG A 330 -15.16 -22.49 1.67
N THR A 331 -15.40 -23.73 2.11
CA THR A 331 -16.73 -24.15 2.53
C THR A 331 -17.21 -23.31 3.71
N CYS A 332 -16.38 -23.11 4.74
CA CYS A 332 -16.71 -22.23 5.87
C CYS A 332 -16.99 -20.80 5.41
N TYR A 333 -16.10 -20.23 4.58
CA TYR A 333 -16.21 -18.86 4.09
C TYR A 333 -17.49 -18.63 3.27
N GLU A 334 -17.80 -19.52 2.31
CA GLU A 334 -19.02 -19.42 1.51
C GLU A 334 -20.29 -19.42 2.37
N LYS A 335 -20.33 -20.28 3.39
CA LYS A 335 -21.47 -20.37 4.29
C LYS A 335 -21.59 -19.14 5.18
N MET A 336 -20.47 -18.67 5.74
CA MET A 336 -20.43 -17.47 6.58
C MET A 336 -20.79 -16.22 5.79
N HIS A 337 -20.22 -16.04 4.60
CA HIS A 337 -20.53 -14.91 3.73
C HIS A 337 -22.02 -14.89 3.36
N ALA A 338 -22.62 -16.04 3.04
CA ALA A 338 -24.07 -16.14 2.80
C ALA A 338 -24.88 -15.74 4.05
N ALA A 339 -24.48 -16.19 5.24
CA ALA A 339 -25.12 -15.82 6.49
C ALA A 339 -24.99 -14.32 6.80
N CYS A 340 -23.83 -13.69 6.55
CA CYS A 340 -23.63 -12.26 6.69
C CYS A 340 -24.55 -11.44 5.77
N LEU A 341 -24.73 -11.88 4.52
CA LEU A 341 -25.68 -11.24 3.59
C LEU A 341 -27.12 -11.33 4.13
N VAL A 342 -27.52 -12.50 4.63
CA VAL A 342 -28.86 -12.69 5.24
C VAL A 342 -29.01 -11.81 6.48
N SER A 343 -28.02 -11.76 7.36
CA SER A 343 -28.03 -10.90 8.55
C SER A 343 -28.23 -9.42 8.19
N LYS A 344 -27.50 -8.93 7.17
CA LYS A 344 -27.66 -7.56 6.65
C LYS A 344 -29.07 -7.28 6.11
N ILE A 345 -29.64 -8.26 5.39
CA ILE A 345 -31.02 -8.17 4.89
C ILE A 345 -32.01 -8.07 6.05
N ILE A 346 -31.88 -8.94 7.06
CA ILE A 346 -32.76 -8.97 8.24
C ILE A 346 -32.70 -7.61 8.96
N GLY A 347 -31.50 -7.12 9.29
CA GLY A 347 -31.32 -5.87 10.03
C GLY A 347 -31.87 -4.64 9.29
N SER A 348 -31.95 -4.70 7.95
CA SER A 348 -32.47 -3.60 7.14
C SER A 348 -33.91 -3.80 6.68
N PHE A 349 -34.53 -4.95 6.96
CA PHE A 349 -35.75 -5.41 6.29
C PHE A 349 -36.94 -4.48 6.48
N ASN A 350 -37.07 -3.87 7.66
CA ASN A 350 -38.18 -2.96 7.98
C ASN A 350 -38.12 -1.65 7.20
N TYR A 351 -36.92 -1.24 6.75
CA TYR A 351 -36.70 -0.01 5.98
C TYR A 351 -36.92 -0.20 4.48
N TYR A 352 -37.11 -1.44 4.02
CA TYR A 352 -37.33 -1.74 2.61
C TYR A 352 -38.77 -1.45 2.16
N ASP A 353 -38.89 -0.96 0.93
CA ASP A 353 -40.18 -0.92 0.23
C ASP A 353 -40.65 -2.33 -0.17
N ASP A 354 -41.91 -2.46 -0.61
CA ASP A 354 -42.51 -3.76 -0.92
C ASP A 354 -41.81 -4.51 -2.06
N LYS A 355 -41.21 -3.79 -3.00
CA LYS A 355 -40.46 -4.39 -4.12
C LYS A 355 -39.16 -5.00 -3.59
N THR A 356 -38.41 -4.22 -2.84
CA THR A 356 -37.13 -4.59 -2.24
C THR A 356 -37.31 -5.73 -1.24
N LYS A 357 -38.40 -5.74 -0.46
CA LYS A 357 -38.75 -6.88 0.42
C LYS A 357 -38.92 -8.19 -0.36
N LYS A 358 -39.63 -8.18 -1.49
CA LYS A 358 -39.81 -9.38 -2.32
C LYS A 358 -38.48 -9.89 -2.89
N GLU A 359 -37.64 -8.98 -3.39
CA GLU A 359 -36.31 -9.31 -3.90
C GLU A 359 -35.40 -9.86 -2.80
N ALA A 360 -35.38 -9.22 -1.62
CA ALA A 360 -34.64 -9.66 -0.46
C ALA A 360 -35.03 -11.07 -0.01
N LEU A 361 -36.34 -11.37 0.06
CA LEU A 361 -36.83 -12.71 0.40
C LEU A 361 -36.36 -13.77 -0.62
N LYS A 362 -36.35 -13.43 -1.91
CA LYS A 362 -35.85 -14.31 -2.97
C LYS A 362 -34.36 -14.60 -2.78
N VAL A 363 -33.56 -13.58 -2.47
CA VAL A 363 -32.12 -13.74 -2.20
C VAL A 363 -31.88 -14.64 -1.00
N ILE A 364 -32.60 -14.44 0.11
CA ILE A 364 -32.49 -15.34 1.28
C ILE A 364 -32.83 -16.77 0.86
N GLN A 365 -33.89 -16.97 0.10
CA GLN A 365 -34.29 -18.31 -0.35
C GLN A 365 -33.20 -18.98 -1.19
N GLU A 366 -32.69 -18.29 -2.21
CA GLU A 366 -31.59 -18.77 -3.06
C GLU A 366 -30.33 -19.14 -2.24
N LEU A 367 -29.96 -18.31 -1.27
CA LEU A 367 -28.82 -18.59 -0.38
C LEU A 367 -29.09 -19.80 0.52
N THR A 368 -30.30 -19.94 1.08
CA THR A 368 -30.66 -21.07 1.94
C THR A 368 -30.71 -22.40 1.19
N GLU A 369 -31.09 -22.37 -0.10
CA GLU A 369 -31.07 -23.55 -0.97
C GLU A 369 -29.63 -23.95 -1.32
N LYS A 370 -28.75 -22.97 -1.53
CA LYS A 370 -27.34 -23.20 -1.84
C LYS A 370 -26.54 -23.72 -0.65
N VAL A 371 -26.70 -23.12 0.53
CA VAL A 371 -25.85 -23.33 1.71
C VAL A 371 -26.50 -24.23 2.77
N GLY A 372 -27.83 -24.31 2.76
CA GLY A 372 -28.62 -25.01 3.76
C GLY A 372 -29.09 -24.08 4.87
N ARG A 373 -30.39 -24.17 5.20
CA ARG A 373 -31.09 -23.33 6.20
C ARG A 373 -30.42 -23.33 7.56
N LYS A 374 -30.12 -24.51 8.12
CA LYS A 374 -29.43 -24.64 9.41
C LYS A 374 -28.08 -23.91 9.38
N SER A 375 -27.30 -24.07 8.31
CA SER A 375 -25.97 -23.42 8.21
C SER A 375 -26.09 -21.90 8.21
N ILE A 376 -27.08 -21.35 7.49
CA ILE A 376 -27.33 -19.91 7.53
C ILE A 376 -27.68 -19.45 8.95
N ILE A 377 -28.66 -20.09 9.60
CA ILE A 377 -29.12 -19.65 10.93
C ILE A 377 -27.99 -19.77 11.97
N VAL A 378 -27.26 -20.87 11.99
CA VAL A 378 -26.11 -21.05 12.90
C VAL A 378 -25.03 -19.99 12.66
N LEU A 379 -24.78 -19.58 11.42
CA LEU A 379 -23.71 -18.63 11.12
C LEU A 379 -24.15 -17.16 11.14
N LEU A 380 -25.43 -16.85 11.44
CA LEU A 380 -25.93 -15.47 11.51
C LEU A 380 -25.16 -14.60 12.51
N ALA A 381 -24.69 -15.18 13.62
CA ALA A 381 -23.91 -14.48 14.64
C ALA A 381 -22.65 -13.79 14.07
N PHE A 382 -22.00 -14.38 13.06
CA PHE A 382 -20.84 -13.78 12.40
C PHE A 382 -21.21 -12.53 11.58
N GLY A 383 -22.47 -12.43 11.12
CA GLY A 383 -22.99 -11.23 10.47
C GLY A 383 -23.31 -10.11 11.45
N ARG A 384 -23.80 -10.43 12.64
CA ARG A 384 -24.23 -9.43 13.65
C ARG A 384 -23.09 -8.54 14.12
N HIS A 385 -21.90 -9.10 14.37
CA HIS A 385 -20.78 -8.35 14.92
C HIS A 385 -20.27 -7.21 14.02
N TYR A 386 -20.46 -7.32 12.70
CA TYR A 386 -20.08 -6.25 11.78
C TYR A 386 -21.03 -5.03 11.83
N TRP A 387 -22.22 -5.16 12.44
CA TRP A 387 -23.29 -4.16 12.33
C TRP A 387 -24.01 -3.80 13.65
N ALA A 388 -23.91 -4.61 14.71
CA ALA A 388 -24.54 -4.35 16.01
C ALA A 388 -23.74 -4.92 17.20
N ALA A 389 -23.81 -4.25 18.35
CA ALA A 389 -23.07 -4.59 19.57
C ALA A 389 -23.67 -5.74 20.40
N GLU A 390 -24.86 -6.26 20.03
CA GLU A 390 -25.57 -7.29 20.80
C GLU A 390 -25.47 -8.66 20.10
N LEU A 391 -24.97 -9.66 20.83
CA LEU A 391 -24.84 -11.04 20.37
C LEU A 391 -26.12 -11.86 20.58
N GLU A 392 -27.02 -11.42 21.45
CA GLU A 392 -28.29 -12.10 21.68
C GLU A 392 -29.26 -11.88 20.51
N PRO A 393 -30.04 -12.90 20.10
CA PRO A 393 -31.10 -12.70 19.12
C PRO A 393 -32.11 -11.68 19.62
N ASP A 394 -32.38 -10.64 18.84
CA ASP A 394 -33.51 -9.78 19.15
C ASP A 394 -34.84 -10.50 18.84
N GLN A 395 -35.92 -10.08 19.51
CA GLN A 395 -37.23 -10.69 19.32
C GLN A 395 -37.71 -10.58 17.86
N PHE A 396 -37.33 -9.52 17.16
CA PHE A 396 -37.69 -9.28 15.77
C PHE A 396 -37.07 -10.32 14.83
N GLU A 397 -35.80 -10.67 15.04
CA GLU A 397 -35.06 -11.65 14.25
C GLU A 397 -35.63 -13.05 14.45
N GLU A 398 -35.97 -13.43 15.69
CA GLU A 398 -36.67 -14.70 15.94
C GLU A 398 -38.01 -14.76 15.19
N GLU A 399 -38.80 -13.68 15.24
CA GLU A 399 -40.08 -13.59 14.53
C GLU A 399 -39.90 -13.60 13.01
N PHE A 400 -38.87 -12.92 12.50
CA PHE A 400 -38.51 -12.89 11.10
C PHE A 400 -38.11 -14.27 10.60
N LEU A 401 -37.19 -14.94 11.30
CA LEU A 401 -36.73 -16.28 10.95
C LEU A 401 -37.86 -17.30 11.05
N GLN A 402 -38.73 -17.20 12.06
CA GLN A 402 -39.92 -18.06 12.19
C GLN A 402 -40.89 -17.87 11.02
N LYS A 403 -41.10 -16.62 10.59
CA LYS A 403 -41.96 -16.31 9.44
C LYS A 403 -41.37 -16.82 8.14
N PHE A 404 -40.04 -16.75 7.99
CA PHE A 404 -39.33 -17.15 6.78
C PHE A 404 -39.12 -18.68 6.70
N PHE A 405 -38.98 -19.34 7.86
CA PHE A 405 -38.80 -20.77 7.99
C PHE A 405 -39.97 -21.41 8.77
N PRO A 406 -41.20 -21.38 8.24
CA PRO A 406 -42.41 -21.74 8.98
C PRO A 406 -42.47 -23.21 9.40
N TYR A 407 -41.62 -24.06 8.81
CA TYR A 407 -41.53 -25.49 9.11
C TYR A 407 -40.61 -25.82 10.28
N HIS A 408 -39.87 -24.85 10.82
CA HIS A 408 -39.03 -25.02 12.00
C HIS A 408 -39.73 -24.42 13.21
N THR A 409 -39.58 -25.06 14.37
CA THR A 409 -40.14 -24.54 15.61
C THR A 409 -39.31 -23.36 16.12
N LYS A 410 -39.94 -22.48 16.91
CA LYS A 410 -39.23 -21.35 17.54
C LYS A 410 -38.06 -21.82 18.41
N GLU A 411 -38.22 -22.99 19.04
CA GLU A 411 -37.18 -23.62 19.87
C GLU A 411 -36.00 -24.15 19.04
N GLU A 412 -36.26 -24.75 17.86
CA GLU A 412 -35.21 -25.17 16.93
C GLU A 412 -34.38 -23.98 16.44
N ILE A 413 -35.04 -22.88 16.04
CA ILE A 413 -34.37 -21.67 15.60
C ILE A 413 -33.50 -21.09 16.72
N ARG A 414 -34.03 -21.01 17.95
CA ARG A 414 -33.27 -20.56 19.14
C ARG A 414 -32.04 -21.41 19.40
N ASN A 415 -32.18 -22.74 19.33
CA ASN A 415 -31.06 -23.66 19.54
C ASN A 415 -29.96 -23.47 18.49
N TRP A 416 -30.32 -23.24 17.23
CA TRP A 416 -29.34 -22.97 16.17
C TRP A 416 -28.65 -21.61 16.33
N LEU A 417 -29.39 -20.58 16.73
CA LEU A 417 -28.81 -19.28 17.04
C LEU A 417 -27.83 -19.36 18.23
N ALA A 418 -28.18 -20.13 19.27
CA ALA A 418 -27.30 -20.38 20.41
C ALA A 418 -26.04 -21.19 20.02
N GLU A 419 -26.19 -22.21 19.17
CA GLU A 419 -25.06 -22.95 18.58
C GLU A 419 -24.12 -21.99 17.83
N GLY A 420 -24.69 -21.06 17.07
CA GLY A 420 -23.97 -20.00 16.36
C GLY A 420 -23.20 -19.05 17.25
N ALA A 421 -23.84 -18.53 18.29
CA ALA A 421 -23.22 -17.65 19.28
C ALA A 421 -22.04 -18.35 19.98
N ALA A 422 -22.17 -19.63 20.32
CA ALA A 422 -21.08 -20.42 20.91
C ALA A 422 -19.90 -20.59 19.95
N LEU A 423 -20.16 -20.86 18.66
CA LEU A 423 -19.11 -20.94 17.63
C LEU A 423 -18.39 -19.60 17.43
N TYR A 424 -19.15 -18.51 17.41
CA TYR A 424 -18.60 -17.16 17.29
C TYR A 424 -17.70 -16.80 18.47
N ASN A 425 -18.18 -17.01 19.71
CA ASN A 425 -17.41 -16.73 20.92
C ASN A 425 -16.09 -17.51 20.96
N LYS A 426 -16.08 -18.75 20.46
CA LYS A 426 -14.85 -19.54 20.36
C LYS A 426 -13.80 -18.89 19.44
N VAL A 427 -14.23 -18.29 18.32
CA VAL A 427 -13.32 -17.58 17.39
C VAL A 427 -12.81 -16.29 18.05
N VAL A 428 -13.67 -15.53 18.72
CA VAL A 428 -13.29 -14.28 19.42
C VAL A 428 -12.29 -14.57 20.54
N GLU A 429 -12.53 -15.58 21.36
CA GLU A 429 -11.60 -15.97 22.43
C GLU A 429 -10.22 -16.37 21.88
N GLU A 430 -10.17 -16.95 20.68
CA GLU A 430 -8.92 -17.27 20.00
C GLU A 430 -8.23 -16.00 19.49
N GLN A 431 -8.96 -15.07 18.88
CA GLN A 431 -8.45 -13.77 18.42
C GLN A 431 -7.88 -12.92 19.57
N GLU A 432 -8.60 -12.84 20.70
CA GLU A 432 -8.16 -12.09 21.87
C GLU A 432 -6.87 -12.65 22.48
N LYS A 433 -6.72 -13.99 22.49
CA LYS A 433 -5.49 -14.63 22.97
C LYS A 433 -4.31 -14.29 22.08
N GLU A 434 -4.50 -14.25 20.77
CA GLU A 434 -3.44 -13.88 19.82
C GLU A 434 -3.07 -12.39 19.92
N MET A 435 -4.05 -11.49 20.03
CA MET A 435 -3.75 -10.07 20.25
C MET A 435 -2.96 -9.84 21.54
N LYS A 436 -3.30 -10.52 22.64
CA LYS A 436 -2.55 -10.43 23.90
C LYS A 436 -1.11 -10.90 23.74
N LYS A 437 -0.85 -11.98 22.99
CA LYS A 437 0.52 -12.44 22.69
C LYS A 437 1.32 -11.47 21.84
N LYS A 438 0.67 -10.77 20.90
CA LYS A 438 1.34 -9.77 20.04
C LYS A 438 1.68 -8.48 20.80
N LEU A 439 0.98 -8.19 21.91
CA LEU A 439 1.17 -7.01 22.75
C LEU A 439 2.08 -7.24 23.97
N SER A 440 2.34 -8.50 24.34
CA SER A 440 3.27 -8.92 25.39
C SER A 440 4.66 -9.19 24.83
#